data_AF-A0A097IJH3-F1
#
_entry.id   AF-A0A097IJH3-F1
#
_cell.length_a   1.000
_cell.length_b   1.000
_cell.length_c   1.000
_cell.angle_alpha   90.00
_cell.angle_beta   90.00
_cell.angle_gamma   90.00
#
_symmetry.space_group_name_H-M   'P 1'
#
loop_
_entity.id
_entity.type
_entity.pdbx_description
1 polymer ?
#
loop_
_entity_poly.entity_id
_entity_poly.type
_entity_poly.pdbx_seq_one_letter_code
_entity_poly.pdbx_strand_id
1 'polypeptide(L)'
;MRHDVLESEVAILPGSAKNESFLSQPQLHAPRPRMQRRKVLIDAYGLALAGFAPIPWEGLQPAERKKIEERDRQELVTRWVIPLTWKGRDYLRDHLSDSERALLVPRFPGSEPTRLFLPGVRGLSPAEFAEVYDTAFRRYWRG
;
A
#
# COMPACT_ATOMS: atom_id res chain seq x y z
N MET A 1 -3.07 -27.82 3.46
CA MET A 1 -3.49 -26.52 2.89
C MET A 1 -2.28 -25.86 2.24
N ARG A 2 -2.26 -25.76 0.90
CA ARG A 2 -1.21 -24.99 0.19
C ARG A 2 -1.53 -23.51 0.38
N HIS A 3 -0.61 -22.77 1.00
CA HIS A 3 -0.67 -21.32 1.00
C HIS A 3 -0.09 -20.88 -0.34
N ASP A 4 -0.83 -20.06 -1.10
CA ASP A 4 -0.28 -19.40 -2.29
C ASP A 4 0.63 -18.26 -1.81
N VAL A 5 1.79 -18.63 -1.24
CA VAL A 5 2.78 -17.69 -0.73
C VAL A 5 3.46 -17.04 -1.93
N LEU A 6 2.94 -15.89 -2.36
CA LEU A 6 3.69 -14.98 -3.21
C LEU A 6 4.76 -14.31 -2.35
N GLU A 7 5.92 -14.94 -2.21
CA GLU A 7 7.08 -14.27 -1.64
C GLU A 7 7.51 -13.17 -2.60
N SER A 8 7.00 -11.96 -2.36
CA SER A 8 7.39 -10.81 -3.15
C SER A 8 7.96 -9.69 -2.31
N GLU A 9 8.90 -9.00 -2.94
CA GLU A 9 9.64 -7.90 -2.36
C GLU A 9 8.78 -6.64 -2.42
N VAL A 10 8.46 -6.08 -1.24
CA VAL A 10 7.77 -4.80 -1.19
C VAL A 10 8.73 -3.67 -1.54
N ALA A 11 8.47 -3.06 -2.68
CA ALA A 11 8.98 -1.76 -3.05
C ALA A 11 7.97 -0.70 -2.59
N ILE A 12 8.12 -0.18 -1.36
CA ILE A 12 7.48 1.11 -1.01
C ILE A 12 8.30 2.17 -1.75
N LEU A 13 7.95 2.39 -3.02
CA LEU A 13 8.58 3.43 -3.82
C LEU A 13 8.05 4.79 -3.35
N PRO A 14 8.91 5.74 -2.96
CA PRO A 14 8.58 7.13 -3.19
C PRO A 14 8.54 7.37 -4.70
N GLY A 15 7.50 8.08 -5.17
CA GLY A 15 7.43 8.79 -6.44
C GLY A 15 8.48 8.47 -7.50
N SER A 16 8.11 7.64 -8.47
CA SER A 16 8.85 7.46 -9.74
C SER A 16 9.24 8.83 -10.32
N ALA A 17 10.55 9.12 -10.30
CA ALA A 17 11.12 10.29 -10.95
C ALA A 17 11.16 10.08 -12.46
N LYS A 18 10.69 11.07 -13.23
CA LYS A 18 11.12 11.30 -14.60
C LYS A 18 11.27 12.80 -14.87
N ASN A 19 12.48 13.14 -15.33
CA ASN A 19 12.96 14.25 -16.17
C ASN A 19 12.87 15.67 -15.61
N GLU A 20 14.01 16.25 -15.20
CA GLU A 20 15.01 16.97 -16.03
C GLU A 20 14.56 18.40 -16.36
N SER A 21 15.04 19.36 -15.56
CA SER A 21 15.74 20.56 -16.02
C SER A 21 16.44 21.20 -14.82
N PHE A 22 17.76 21.25 -14.90
CA PHE A 22 18.68 21.85 -13.95
C PHE A 22 18.46 23.36 -13.86
N LEU A 23 18.37 23.89 -12.63
CA LEU A 23 19.11 25.08 -12.18
C LEU A 23 19.10 25.14 -10.64
N SER A 24 20.24 24.74 -10.08
CA SER A 24 20.92 25.27 -8.88
C SER A 24 20.12 25.52 -7.60
N GLN A 25 20.07 24.51 -6.70
CA GLN A 25 20.14 24.72 -5.24
C GLN A 25 20.83 23.52 -4.55
N PRO A 26 21.72 23.73 -3.56
CA PRO A 26 22.25 22.67 -2.71
C PRO A 26 21.17 22.29 -1.68
N GLN A 27 20.16 21.53 -2.10
CA GLN A 27 19.20 20.98 -1.16
C GLN A 27 19.86 19.85 -0.38
N LEU A 28 20.13 20.10 0.91
CA LEU A 28 20.38 19.10 1.93
C LEU A 28 19.41 17.94 1.74
N HIS A 29 19.89 16.86 1.13
CA HIS A 29 19.13 15.63 0.95
C HIS A 29 18.82 15.08 2.35
N ALA A 30 17.64 15.41 2.86
CA ALA A 30 17.03 14.60 3.91
C ALA A 30 17.11 13.14 3.45
N PRO A 31 17.68 12.22 4.26
CA PRO A 31 17.87 10.84 3.84
C PRO A 31 16.51 10.28 3.43
N ARG A 32 16.37 9.94 2.15
CA ARG A 32 15.16 9.30 1.62
C ARG A 32 14.87 8.11 2.54
N PRO A 33 13.63 7.94 3.05
CA PRO A 33 13.29 6.75 3.81
C PRO A 33 13.69 5.53 2.97
N ARG A 34 14.66 4.76 3.47
CA ARG A 34 15.20 3.59 2.76
C ARG A 34 14.02 2.67 2.43
N MET A 35 13.91 2.23 1.18
CA MET A 35 13.00 1.15 0.77
C MET A 35 13.18 -0.03 1.74
N GLN A 36 12.23 -0.20 2.65
CA GLN A 36 12.21 -1.37 3.52
C GLN A 36 11.58 -2.51 2.74
N ARG A 37 12.41 -3.47 2.34
CA ARG A 37 11.97 -4.71 1.70
C ARG A 37 11.28 -5.56 2.75
N ARG A 38 9.99 -5.80 2.57
CA ARG A 38 9.19 -6.63 3.46
C ARG A 38 8.31 -7.57 2.64
N LYS A 39 7.80 -8.64 3.25
CA LYS A 39 6.95 -9.62 2.57
C LYS A 39 5.53 -9.10 2.41
N VAL A 40 4.90 -9.42 1.28
CA VAL A 40 3.44 -9.39 1.08
C VAL A 40 2.96 -10.82 1.05
N LEU A 41 1.85 -11.11 1.73
CA LEU A 41 1.20 -12.41 1.68
C LEU A 41 -0.26 -12.20 1.31
N ILE A 42 -0.74 -13.03 0.39
CA ILE A 42 -2.15 -13.11 0.00
C ILE A 42 -2.58 -14.53 0.27
N ASP A 43 -3.51 -14.72 1.20
CA ASP A 43 -4.01 -16.06 1.52
C ASP A 43 -5.52 -16.04 1.83
N ALA A 44 -6.06 -17.16 2.31
CA ALA A 44 -7.48 -17.27 2.62
C ALA A 44 -7.92 -16.41 3.82
N TYR A 45 -6.99 -15.98 4.68
CA TYR A 45 -7.26 -15.18 5.88
C TYR A 45 -7.21 -13.69 5.58
N GLY A 46 -6.40 -13.25 4.63
CA GLY A 46 -6.36 -11.85 4.25
C GLY A 46 -5.13 -11.44 3.46
N LEU A 47 -4.82 -10.15 3.58
CA LEU A 47 -3.65 -9.51 2.98
C LEU A 47 -2.67 -9.09 4.08
N ALA A 48 -1.51 -9.74 4.15
CA ALA A 48 -0.41 -9.32 5.00
C ALA A 48 0.45 -8.31 4.23
N LEU A 49 0.63 -7.12 4.79
CA LEU A 49 1.49 -6.08 4.21
C LEU A 49 2.65 -5.81 5.15
N ALA A 50 3.85 -5.65 4.61
CA ALA A 50 5.01 -5.22 5.38
C ALA A 50 5.31 -6.11 6.62
N GLY A 51 4.99 -7.41 6.54
CA GLY A 51 5.14 -8.36 7.65
C GLY A 51 4.16 -8.19 8.80
N PHE A 52 3.15 -7.32 8.65
CA PHE A 52 2.07 -7.19 9.61
C PHE A 52 0.99 -8.25 9.34
N ALA A 53 0.34 -8.71 10.42
CA ALA A 53 -0.69 -9.74 10.39
C ALA A 53 -1.73 -9.47 9.29
N PRO A 54 -2.33 -10.53 8.71
CA PRO A 54 -3.19 -10.37 7.56
C PRO A 54 -4.38 -9.49 7.90
N ILE A 55 -4.55 -8.41 7.14
CA ILE A 55 -5.75 -7.60 7.18
C ILE A 55 -6.88 -8.47 6.62
N PRO A 56 -7.92 -8.78 7.41
CA PRO A 56 -8.97 -9.69 6.98
C PRO A 56 -9.65 -9.20 5.70
N TRP A 57 -10.07 -10.13 4.85
CA TRP A 57 -10.71 -9.79 3.59
C TRP A 57 -11.89 -8.84 3.80
N GLU A 58 -12.72 -9.05 4.83
CA GLU A 58 -13.88 -8.22 5.19
C GLU A 58 -13.53 -6.75 5.50
N GLY A 59 -12.25 -6.49 5.80
CA GLY A 59 -11.70 -5.16 6.02
C GLY A 59 -11.33 -4.41 4.74
N LEU A 60 -11.27 -5.09 3.60
CA LEU A 60 -10.70 -4.58 2.36
C LEU A 60 -11.79 -4.31 1.30
N GLN A 61 -11.43 -3.78 0.14
CA GLN A 61 -12.32 -3.64 -1.01
C GLN A 61 -11.52 -3.88 -2.29
N PRO A 62 -12.17 -4.07 -3.46
CA PRO A 62 -11.44 -4.16 -4.73
C PRO A 62 -10.49 -2.97 -4.93
N ALA A 63 -9.32 -3.24 -5.50
CA ALA A 63 -8.32 -2.22 -5.75
C ALA A 63 -8.84 -1.18 -6.75
N GLU A 64 -8.50 0.08 -6.53
CA GLU A 64 -8.88 1.18 -7.43
C GLU A 64 -7.69 2.08 -7.75
N ARG A 65 -7.77 2.78 -8.88
CA ARG A 65 -6.87 3.91 -9.18
C ARG A 65 -7.47 5.19 -8.63
N LYS A 66 -6.78 5.83 -7.70
CA LYS A 66 -7.22 7.08 -7.08
C LYS A 66 -6.15 8.15 -7.15
N LYS A 67 -6.58 9.41 -7.33
CA LYS A 67 -5.74 10.57 -7.05
C LYS A 67 -5.58 10.70 -5.53
N ILE A 68 -4.35 10.66 -5.06
CA ILE A 68 -3.99 10.82 -3.67
C ILE A 68 -2.91 11.90 -3.55
N GLU A 69 -2.88 12.60 -2.43
CA GLU A 69 -1.88 13.62 -2.17
C GLU A 69 -0.59 12.95 -1.66
N GLU A 70 0.54 13.22 -2.32
CA GLU A 70 1.84 12.68 -1.89
C GLU A 70 2.48 13.60 -0.85
N ARG A 71 2.76 13.04 0.35
CA ARG A 71 3.25 13.75 1.54
C ARG A 71 4.43 14.69 1.28
N ASP A 72 5.31 14.31 0.37
CA ASP A 72 6.60 14.98 0.18
C ASP A 72 6.56 16.08 -0.89
N ARG A 73 5.45 16.22 -1.64
CA ARG A 73 5.39 17.12 -2.81
C ARG A 73 4.18 18.05 -2.87
N GLN A 74 3.16 17.88 -2.01
CA GLN A 74 1.87 18.59 -2.14
C GLN A 74 1.25 18.43 -3.54
N GLU A 75 1.58 17.33 -4.23
CA GLU A 75 1.11 17.02 -5.57
C GLU A 75 0.09 15.88 -5.50
N LEU A 76 -0.95 15.98 -6.34
CA LEU A 76 -1.91 14.90 -6.53
C LEU A 76 -1.34 13.89 -7.53
N VAL A 77 -1.03 12.69 -7.04
CA VAL A 77 -0.54 11.58 -7.85
C VAL A 77 -1.62 10.52 -7.99
N THR A 78 -1.74 9.92 -9.18
CA THR A 78 -2.63 8.77 -9.37
C THR A 78 -1.90 7.50 -8.96
N ARG A 79 -2.43 6.80 -7.96
CA ARG A 79 -1.86 5.56 -7.42
C ARG A 79 -2.93 4.49 -7.35
N TRP A 80 -2.48 3.24 -7.39
CA TRP A 80 -3.32 2.12 -6.99
C TRP A 80 -3.42 2.07 -5.47
N VAL A 81 -4.63 1.88 -4.98
CA VAL A 81 -4.97 1.84 -3.57
C VAL A 81 -5.97 0.72 -3.31
N ILE A 82 -5.98 0.25 -2.07
CA ILE A 82 -7.00 -0.70 -1.59
C ILE A 82 -7.91 0.08 -0.63
N PRO A 83 -9.16 0.35 -0.98
CA PRO A 83 -10.10 0.97 -0.05
C PRO A 83 -10.38 0.05 1.14
N LEU A 84 -10.70 0.66 2.28
CA LEU A 84 -11.00 -0.04 3.53
C LEU A 84 -12.47 0.10 3.88
N THR A 85 -13.07 -1.01 4.33
CA THR A 85 -14.36 -0.96 5.01
C THR A 85 -14.19 -0.38 6.43
N TRP A 86 -15.29 -0.07 7.12
CA TRP A 86 -15.22 0.31 8.54
C TRP A 86 -14.47 -0.72 9.40
N LYS A 87 -14.67 -2.03 9.15
CA LYS A 87 -13.95 -3.11 9.83
C LYS A 87 -12.46 -3.06 9.57
N GLY A 88 -12.04 -2.75 8.34
CA GLY A 88 -10.64 -2.61 7.99
C GLY A 88 -9.99 -1.45 8.72
N ARG A 89 -10.71 -0.33 8.85
CA ARG A 89 -10.24 0.84 9.60
C ARG A 89 -10.03 0.52 11.07
N ASP A 90 -11.01 -0.12 11.69
CA ASP A 90 -10.93 -0.56 13.09
C ASP A 90 -9.79 -1.55 13.29
N TYR A 91 -9.66 -2.53 12.39
CA TYR A 91 -8.56 -3.50 12.43
C TYR A 91 -7.19 -2.81 12.46
N LEU A 92 -6.94 -1.87 11.53
CA LEU A 92 -5.67 -1.16 11.49
C LEU A 92 -5.43 -0.35 12.76
N ARG A 93 -6.46 0.35 13.25
CA ARG A 93 -6.37 1.15 14.48
C ARG A 93 -6.01 0.28 15.68
N ASP A 94 -6.64 -0.88 15.80
CA ASP A 94 -6.57 -1.72 16.99
C ASP A 94 -5.36 -2.66 16.99
N HIS A 95 -4.83 -3.01 15.81
CA HIS A 95 -3.74 -3.99 15.66
C HIS A 95 -2.39 -3.41 15.22
N LEU A 96 -2.36 -2.18 14.69
CA LEU A 96 -1.13 -1.54 14.24
C LEU A 96 -0.89 -0.25 15.00
N SER A 97 0.37 0.00 15.36
CA SER A 97 0.82 1.29 15.90
C SER A 97 0.72 2.41 14.87
N ASP A 98 0.70 3.65 15.33
CA ASP A 98 0.71 4.86 14.47
C ASP A 98 1.85 4.84 13.46
N SER A 99 3.04 4.36 13.89
CA SER A 99 4.22 4.25 13.05
C SER A 99 4.05 3.24 11.93
N GLU A 100 3.40 2.10 12.20
CA GLU A 100 3.15 1.04 11.23
C GLU A 100 2.04 1.46 10.26
N ARG A 101 0.96 2.07 10.77
CA ARG A 101 -0.12 2.63 9.93
C ARG A 101 0.40 3.68 8.96
N ALA A 102 1.34 4.53 9.39
CA ALA A 102 1.96 5.55 8.55
C ALA A 102 2.75 4.98 7.36
N LEU A 103 3.12 3.70 7.38
CA LEU A 103 3.79 3.01 6.25
C LEU A 103 2.79 2.45 5.24
N LEU A 104 1.58 2.13 5.68
CA LEU A 104 0.57 1.43 4.87
C LEU A 104 -0.50 2.36 4.30
N VAL A 105 -0.78 3.46 4.99
CA VAL A 105 -1.91 4.36 4.67
C VAL A 105 -1.40 5.65 4.03
N PRO A 106 -2.01 6.13 2.94
CA PRO A 106 -1.80 7.49 2.46
C PRO A 106 -2.23 8.51 3.54
N ARG A 107 -1.37 9.49 3.81
CA ARG A 107 -1.75 10.61 4.68
C ARG A 107 -2.77 11.49 3.96
N PHE A 108 -3.95 11.62 4.54
CA PHE A 108 -4.88 12.69 4.21
C PHE A 108 -4.99 13.64 5.41
N PRO A 109 -4.96 14.95 5.22
CA PRO A 109 -5.25 15.88 6.30
C PRO A 109 -6.68 15.65 6.82
N GLY A 110 -6.82 15.37 8.12
CA GLY A 110 -8.10 15.37 8.83
C GLY A 110 -9.05 14.19 8.58
N SER A 111 -8.62 13.09 7.95
CA SER A 111 -9.49 11.92 7.74
C SER A 111 -8.87 10.62 8.21
N GLU A 112 -9.71 9.74 8.76
CA GLU A 112 -9.38 8.37 9.10
C GLU A 112 -8.78 7.62 7.90
N PRO A 113 -7.91 6.61 8.13
CA PRO A 113 -7.32 5.81 7.06
C PRO A 113 -8.43 5.11 6.27
N THR A 114 -8.86 5.65 5.13
CA THR A 114 -9.90 5.03 4.29
C THR A 114 -9.33 4.09 3.24
N ARG A 115 -8.00 4.04 3.12
CA ARG A 115 -7.30 3.39 2.02
C ARG A 115 -5.95 2.86 2.50
N LEU A 116 -5.45 1.84 1.83
CA LEU A 116 -4.07 1.38 1.88
C LEU A 116 -3.39 1.68 0.56
N PHE A 117 -2.09 1.91 0.59
CA PHE A 117 -1.29 1.80 -0.62
C PHE A 117 -1.30 0.37 -1.12
N LEU A 118 -1.49 0.20 -2.43
CA LEU A 118 -1.17 -1.07 -3.06
C LEU A 118 0.37 -1.25 -3.02
N PRO A 119 0.89 -2.31 -2.40
CA PRO A 119 2.34 -2.51 -2.33
C PRO A 119 2.92 -2.72 -3.74
N GLY A 120 4.08 -2.13 -4.00
CA GLY A 120 4.89 -2.53 -5.15
C GLY A 120 5.48 -3.92 -4.89
N VAL A 121 5.36 -4.83 -5.85
CA VAL A 121 5.75 -6.24 -5.72
C VAL A 121 6.76 -6.54 -6.81
N ARG A 122 7.96 -7.02 -6.47
CA ARG A 122 8.99 -7.28 -7.49
C ARG A 122 8.48 -8.26 -8.55
N GLY A 123 8.74 -7.90 -9.80
CA GLY A 123 8.30 -8.68 -10.96
C GLY A 123 6.87 -8.40 -11.38
N LEU A 124 6.10 -7.62 -10.62
CA LEU A 124 4.75 -7.19 -10.98
C LEU A 124 4.66 -5.66 -11.03
N SER A 125 4.06 -5.15 -12.10
CA SER A 125 3.57 -3.79 -12.14
C SER A 125 2.45 -3.60 -11.11
N PRO A 126 2.17 -2.35 -10.68
CA PRO A 126 1.03 -2.08 -9.81
C PRO A 126 -0.31 -2.55 -10.38
N ALA A 127 -0.48 -2.54 -11.71
CA ALA A 127 -1.72 -3.03 -12.34
C ALA A 127 -1.84 -4.56 -12.25
N GLU A 128 -0.76 -5.28 -12.57
CA GLU A 128 -0.73 -6.74 -12.46
C GLU A 128 -0.93 -7.21 -11.01
N PHE A 129 -0.31 -6.52 -10.04
CA PHE A 129 -0.54 -6.85 -8.63
C PHE A 129 -1.98 -6.53 -8.21
N ALA A 130 -2.59 -5.44 -8.71
CA ALA A 130 -4.00 -5.15 -8.46
C ALA A 130 -4.91 -6.27 -8.98
N GLU A 131 -4.63 -6.82 -10.17
CA GLU A 131 -5.38 -7.94 -10.74
C GLU A 131 -5.24 -9.22 -9.91
N VAL A 132 -4.03 -9.53 -9.44
CA VAL A 132 -3.76 -10.66 -8.53
C VAL A 132 -4.55 -10.48 -7.23
N TYR A 133 -4.48 -9.28 -6.65
CA TYR A 133 -5.21 -8.92 -5.45
C TYR A 133 -6.73 -9.05 -5.64
N ASP A 134 -7.31 -8.48 -6.70
CA ASP A 134 -8.75 -8.51 -6.97
C ASP A 134 -9.25 -9.94 -7.27
N THR A 135 -8.41 -10.76 -7.87
CA THR A 135 -8.69 -12.19 -8.07
C THR A 135 -8.74 -12.94 -6.75
N ALA A 136 -7.78 -12.69 -5.85
CA ALA A 136 -7.79 -13.27 -4.51
C ALA A 136 -8.96 -12.76 -3.67
N PHE A 137 -9.23 -11.45 -3.72
CA PHE A 137 -10.36 -10.82 -3.05
C PHE A 137 -11.67 -11.50 -3.46
N ARG A 138 -11.96 -11.63 -4.77
CA ARG A 138 -13.16 -12.32 -5.25
C ARG A 138 -13.23 -13.79 -4.85
N ARG A 139 -12.09 -14.46 -4.70
CA ARG A 139 -12.01 -15.87 -4.33
C ARG A 139 -12.28 -16.10 -2.84
N TYR A 140 -11.76 -15.23 -1.98
CA TYR A 140 -11.75 -15.43 -0.53
C TYR A 140 -12.77 -14.58 0.21
N TRP A 141 -13.16 -13.43 -0.33
CA TRP A 141 -14.27 -12.65 0.19
C TRP A 141 -15.57 -13.46 0.04
N ARG A 142 -16.14 -13.86 1.17
CA ARG A 142 -17.48 -14.44 1.26
C ARG A 142 -18.39 -13.41 1.90
N GLY A 143 -18.87 -12.49 1.08
CA GLY A 143 -19.82 -11.45 1.47
C GLY A 143 -21.12 -12.06 1.95
#